data_AF-A0A7R9MQF7-F1
#
_entry.id   AF-A0A7R9MQF7-F1
#
_cell.length_a   1.000
_cell.length_b   1.000
_cell.length_c   1.000
_cell.angle_alpha   90.00
_cell.angle_beta   90.00
_cell.angle_gamma   90.00
#
_symmetry.space_group_name_H-M   'P 1'
#
loop_
_entity.id
_entity.type
_entity.pdbx_description
1 polymer ?
#
loop_
_entity_poly.entity_id
_entity_poly.type
_entity_poly.pdbx_seq_one_letter_code
_entity_poly.pdbx_strand_id
1 'polypeptide(L)'
;CSLYPADPDFLATVDQEVLTQIRRLQHHPSIALWAGNNENEGWVRNGKKEDFQHHKDDYIELYIKHIRKLILEEDSSRPFVGSSPSNGDEEVQEDWVSDHSGDTRYGDVHYYTYDKPLWNWRQYPSGKFASEYGYQSYPSVETLLTALNESDLTFPIGDALEHRQHHPGGTKSIENAIGNYFKLPSHGGVDRLEDLIYLSQVIQAMAMKVET
;
A
#
# COMPACT_ATOMS: atom_id res chain seq x y z
N CYS A 1 1.22 -7.12 -3.76
CA CYS A 1 -0.11 -7.30 -4.39
C CYS A 1 0.06 -8.19 -5.60
N SER A 2 -0.75 -9.23 -5.72
CA SER A 2 -0.62 -10.25 -6.76
C SER A 2 -1.90 -11.05 -6.89
N LEU A 3 -2.10 -11.63 -8.08
CA LEU A 3 -3.04 -12.73 -8.24
C LEU A 3 -2.36 -14.03 -7.78
N TYR A 4 -3.15 -14.93 -7.22
CA TYR A 4 -2.69 -16.22 -6.69
C TYR A 4 -3.47 -17.34 -7.38
N PRO A 5 -2.85 -18.52 -7.56
CA PRO A 5 -3.56 -19.68 -8.09
C PRO A 5 -4.63 -20.14 -7.09
N ALA A 6 -5.64 -20.85 -7.60
CA ALA A 6 -6.68 -21.51 -6.79
C ALA A 6 -6.75 -23.02 -7.07
N ASP A 7 -5.62 -23.65 -7.41
CA ASP A 7 -5.58 -25.10 -7.55
C ASP A 7 -5.69 -25.80 -6.17
N PRO A 8 -6.20 -27.05 -6.13
CA PRO A 8 -6.50 -27.72 -4.86
C PRO A 8 -5.29 -27.91 -3.94
N ASP A 9 -4.10 -28.14 -4.49
CA ASP A 9 -2.89 -28.35 -3.67
C ASP A 9 -2.49 -27.03 -3.01
N PHE A 10 -2.54 -25.91 -3.74
CA PHE A 10 -2.32 -24.58 -3.16
C PHE A 10 -3.36 -24.24 -2.10
N LEU A 11 -4.66 -24.42 -2.39
CA LEU A 11 -5.75 -24.12 -1.45
C LEU A 11 -5.65 -24.94 -0.16
N ALA A 12 -5.23 -26.20 -0.24
CA ALA A 12 -5.00 -27.01 0.95
C ALA A 12 -3.90 -26.43 1.87
N THR A 13 -2.85 -25.84 1.29
CA THR A 13 -1.82 -25.17 2.09
C THR A 13 -2.34 -23.88 2.73
N VAL A 14 -3.15 -23.12 1.99
CA VAL A 14 -3.80 -21.89 2.49
C VAL A 14 -4.76 -22.21 3.63
N ASP A 15 -5.59 -23.24 3.50
CA ASP A 15 -6.54 -23.64 4.55
C ASP A 15 -5.83 -23.98 5.86
N GLN A 16 -4.72 -24.72 5.76
CA GLN A 16 -3.88 -25.05 6.91
C GLN A 16 -3.29 -23.80 7.55
N GLU A 17 -2.79 -22.86 6.75
CA GLU A 17 -2.26 -21.58 7.23
C GLU A 17 -3.34 -20.77 7.95
N VAL A 18 -4.49 -20.53 7.31
CA VAL A 18 -5.58 -19.70 7.82
C VAL A 18 -6.09 -20.26 9.15
N LEU A 19 -6.42 -21.56 9.20
CA LEU A 19 -6.90 -22.18 10.45
C LEU A 19 -5.88 -22.06 11.58
N THR A 20 -4.59 -22.24 11.25
CA THR A 20 -3.51 -22.08 12.23
C THR A 20 -3.44 -20.64 12.75
N GLN A 21 -3.50 -19.65 11.86
CA GLN A 21 -3.37 -18.24 12.23
C GLN A 21 -4.60 -17.73 12.99
N ILE A 22 -5.82 -18.04 12.55
CA ILE A 22 -7.03 -17.56 13.21
C ILE A 22 -7.14 -18.13 14.62
N ARG A 23 -6.92 -19.43 14.82
CA ARG A 23 -6.92 -20.03 16.16
C ARG A 23 -5.85 -19.43 17.08
N ARG A 24 -4.70 -19.05 16.52
CA ARG A 24 -3.63 -18.37 17.27
C ARG A 24 -4.00 -16.95 17.66
N LEU A 25 -4.72 -16.22 16.80
CA LEU A 25 -4.87 -14.77 16.90
C LEU A 25 -6.25 -14.29 17.40
N GLN A 26 -7.32 -15.07 17.22
CA GLN A 26 -8.70 -14.64 17.51
C GLN A 26 -8.97 -14.24 18.96
N HIS A 27 -8.12 -14.64 19.91
CA HIS A 27 -8.24 -14.26 21.32
C HIS A 27 -7.67 -12.87 21.63
N HIS A 28 -7.04 -12.19 20.67
CA HIS A 28 -6.46 -10.87 20.87
C HIS A 28 -7.49 -9.75 20.60
N PRO A 29 -7.85 -8.94 21.61
CA PRO A 29 -8.83 -7.85 21.45
C PRO A 29 -8.30 -6.69 20.61
N SER A 30 -6.99 -6.62 20.35
CA SER A 30 -6.39 -5.62 19.46
C SER A 30 -6.74 -5.84 17.99
N ILE A 31 -7.15 -7.05 17.62
CA ILE A 31 -7.62 -7.34 16.26
C ILE A 31 -9.07 -6.92 16.18
N ALA A 32 -9.39 -5.98 15.28
CA ALA A 32 -10.73 -5.42 15.14
C ALA A 32 -11.49 -5.95 13.91
N LEU A 33 -10.76 -6.45 12.91
CA LEU A 33 -11.30 -6.89 11.62
C LEU A 33 -10.32 -7.87 10.97
N TRP A 34 -10.85 -8.78 10.17
CA TRP A 34 -10.09 -9.63 9.26
C TRP A 34 -10.21 -9.13 7.81
N ALA A 35 -9.10 -8.90 7.13
CA ALA A 35 -9.07 -8.57 5.71
C ALA A 35 -8.48 -9.75 4.92
N GLY A 36 -9.12 -10.13 3.81
CA GLY A 36 -8.70 -11.29 3.02
C GLY A 36 -7.36 -11.09 2.29
N ASN A 37 -7.08 -9.88 1.83
CA ASN A 37 -5.85 -9.53 1.11
C ASN A 37 -5.61 -8.01 1.05
N ASN A 38 -4.49 -7.63 0.44
CA ASN A 38 -4.13 -6.25 0.11
C ASN A 38 -4.22 -6.00 -1.39
N GLU A 39 -5.09 -5.09 -1.81
CA GLU A 39 -5.33 -4.55 -3.15
C GLU A 39 -5.73 -5.57 -4.24
N ASN A 40 -5.84 -6.87 -3.93
CA ASN A 40 -5.98 -7.88 -4.98
C ASN A 40 -7.34 -7.81 -5.70
N GLU A 41 -8.39 -7.24 -5.10
CA GLU A 41 -9.66 -6.99 -5.78
C GLU A 41 -9.45 -6.12 -7.03
N GLY A 42 -8.69 -5.03 -6.91
CA GLY A 42 -8.32 -4.17 -8.04
C GLY A 42 -7.45 -4.90 -9.07
N TRP A 43 -6.54 -5.78 -8.61
CA TRP A 43 -5.66 -6.55 -9.50
C TRP A 43 -6.40 -7.54 -10.39
N VAL A 44 -7.56 -8.07 -9.96
CA VAL A 44 -8.41 -8.95 -10.80
C VAL A 44 -8.77 -8.25 -12.11
N ARG A 45 -8.96 -6.92 -12.09
CA ARG A 45 -9.37 -6.11 -13.24
C ARG A 45 -8.20 -5.49 -14.02
N ASN A 46 -6.97 -5.53 -13.49
CA ASN A 46 -5.79 -4.92 -14.14
C ASN A 46 -5.24 -5.73 -15.33
N GLY A 47 -5.72 -6.96 -15.54
CA GLY A 47 -5.31 -7.84 -16.63
C GLY A 47 -6.02 -7.59 -17.96
N LYS A 48 -5.83 -8.51 -18.91
CA LYS A 48 -6.61 -8.47 -20.17
C LYS A 48 -8.07 -8.84 -19.88
N LYS A 49 -8.98 -8.29 -20.69
CA LYS A 49 -10.43 -8.49 -20.49
C LYS A 49 -10.83 -9.97 -20.59
N GLU A 50 -10.16 -10.73 -21.46
CA GLU A 50 -10.38 -12.17 -21.62
C GLU A 50 -9.98 -13.00 -20.39
N ASP A 51 -9.03 -12.53 -19.58
CA ASP A 51 -8.54 -13.22 -18.39
C ASP A 51 -9.35 -12.88 -17.14
N PHE A 52 -10.17 -11.83 -17.19
CA PHE A 52 -10.93 -11.31 -16.05
C PHE A 52 -11.77 -12.39 -15.36
N GLN A 53 -12.52 -13.19 -16.12
CA GLN A 53 -13.39 -14.20 -15.51
C GLN A 53 -12.57 -15.26 -14.77
N HIS A 54 -11.46 -15.71 -15.34
CA HIS A 54 -10.58 -16.68 -14.68
C HIS A 54 -10.00 -16.12 -13.38
N HIS A 55 -9.48 -14.89 -13.41
CA HIS A 55 -8.96 -14.24 -12.21
C HIS A 55 -10.02 -13.98 -11.15
N LYS A 56 -11.25 -13.63 -11.56
CA LYS A 56 -12.39 -13.46 -10.65
C LYS A 56 -12.77 -14.78 -10.00
N ASP A 57 -12.83 -15.87 -10.77
CA ASP A 57 -13.15 -17.19 -10.25
C ASP A 57 -12.10 -17.65 -9.23
N ASP A 58 -10.81 -17.51 -9.54
CA ASP A 58 -9.70 -17.84 -8.63
C ASP A 58 -9.73 -16.96 -7.36
N TYR A 59 -10.03 -15.66 -7.50
CA TYR A 59 -10.18 -14.74 -6.37
C TYR A 59 -11.31 -15.17 -5.43
N ILE A 60 -12.49 -15.51 -5.98
CA ILE A 60 -13.64 -15.95 -5.19
C ILE A 60 -13.34 -17.31 -4.53
N GLU A 61 -12.71 -18.23 -5.25
CA GLU A 61 -12.34 -19.54 -4.70
C GLU A 61 -11.41 -19.36 -3.49
N LEU A 62 -10.33 -18.60 -3.64
CA LEU A 62 -9.33 -18.39 -2.59
C LEU A 62 -9.88 -17.55 -1.43
N TYR A 63 -10.34 -16.32 -1.67
CA TYR A 63 -10.62 -15.37 -0.60
C TYR A 63 -11.99 -15.57 0.04
N ILE A 64 -12.97 -16.06 -0.72
CA ILE A 64 -14.36 -16.12 -0.25
C ILE A 64 -14.75 -17.55 0.16
N LYS A 65 -14.51 -18.54 -0.69
CA LYS A 65 -14.90 -19.93 -0.40
C LYS A 65 -13.98 -20.63 0.58
N HIS A 66 -12.69 -20.27 0.57
CA HIS A 66 -11.68 -20.81 1.49
C HIS A 66 -11.42 -19.87 2.67
N ILE A 67 -10.74 -18.72 2.46
CA ILE A 67 -10.27 -17.86 3.56
C ILE A 67 -11.43 -17.32 4.41
N ARG A 68 -12.39 -16.59 3.81
CA ARG A 68 -13.54 -16.01 4.54
C ARG A 68 -14.35 -17.07 5.26
N LYS A 69 -14.63 -18.20 4.60
CA LYS A 69 -15.40 -19.30 5.19
C LYS A 69 -14.74 -19.79 6.48
N LEU A 70 -13.46 -20.13 6.42
CA LEU A 70 -12.71 -20.64 7.57
C LEU A 70 -12.61 -19.60 8.70
N ILE A 71 -12.39 -18.33 8.35
CA ILE A 71 -12.35 -17.23 9.35
C ILE A 71 -13.68 -17.15 10.08
N LEU A 72 -14.82 -17.12 9.38
CA LEU A 72 -16.13 -16.96 10.01
C LEU A 72 -16.60 -18.21 10.76
N GLU A 73 -16.09 -19.38 10.42
CA GLU A 73 -16.31 -20.63 11.18
C GLU A 73 -15.57 -20.63 12.52
N GLU A 74 -14.37 -20.05 12.58
CA GLU A 74 -13.55 -19.98 13.81
C GLU A 74 -13.86 -18.73 14.66
N ASP A 75 -13.98 -17.56 14.04
CA ASP A 75 -14.20 -16.26 14.69
C ASP A 75 -15.38 -15.50 14.06
N SER A 76 -16.56 -15.64 14.65
CA SER A 76 -17.76 -14.88 14.29
C SER A 76 -17.92 -13.56 15.07
N SER A 77 -16.94 -13.19 15.91
CA SER A 77 -17.03 -11.99 16.75
C SER A 77 -16.55 -10.70 16.06
N ARG A 78 -15.87 -10.83 14.91
CA ARG A 78 -15.27 -9.72 14.16
C ARG A 78 -15.76 -9.70 12.71
N PRO A 79 -15.84 -8.51 12.08
CA PRO A 79 -16.16 -8.41 10.66
C PRO A 79 -15.01 -8.95 9.79
N PHE A 80 -15.39 -9.36 8.58
CA PHE A 80 -14.48 -9.74 7.50
C PHE A 80 -14.73 -8.86 6.26
N VAL A 81 -13.67 -8.43 5.58
CA VAL A 81 -13.73 -7.79 4.25
C VAL A 81 -12.88 -8.57 3.25
N GLY A 82 -13.32 -8.65 2.00
CA GLY A 82 -12.66 -9.42 0.95
C GLY A 82 -11.27 -8.90 0.59
N SER A 83 -11.11 -7.58 0.54
CA SER A 83 -9.85 -6.88 0.22
C SER A 83 -9.69 -5.60 1.04
N SER A 84 -8.60 -4.87 0.80
CA SER A 84 -8.33 -3.49 1.23
C SER A 84 -7.56 -2.84 0.07
N PRO A 85 -8.09 -1.80 -0.60
CA PRO A 85 -9.37 -1.15 -0.31
C PRO A 85 -10.54 -2.05 -0.71
N SER A 86 -11.65 -1.94 0.03
CA SER A 86 -12.90 -2.67 -0.21
C SER A 86 -14.09 -1.70 -0.14
N ASN A 87 -15.16 -2.02 -0.88
CA ASN A 87 -16.43 -1.30 -0.74
C ASN A 87 -17.30 -1.85 0.42
N GLY A 88 -16.78 -2.76 1.24
CA GLY A 88 -17.48 -3.39 2.36
C GLY A 88 -18.68 -4.21 1.88
N ASP A 89 -19.84 -4.06 2.53
CA ASP A 89 -21.05 -4.82 2.18
C ASP A 89 -21.49 -4.66 0.71
N GLU A 90 -21.13 -3.56 0.05
CA GLU A 90 -21.43 -3.33 -1.37
C GLU A 90 -20.70 -4.34 -2.28
N GLU A 91 -19.47 -4.75 -1.91
CA GLU A 91 -18.69 -5.72 -2.69
C GLU A 91 -19.44 -7.06 -2.79
N VAL A 92 -20.22 -7.42 -1.77
CA VAL A 92 -21.04 -8.64 -1.75
C VAL A 92 -22.16 -8.58 -2.81
N GLN A 93 -22.73 -7.38 -3.05
CA GLN A 93 -23.74 -7.16 -4.08
C GLN A 93 -23.12 -7.18 -5.50
N GLU A 94 -21.83 -6.86 -5.60
CA GLU A 94 -21.04 -6.87 -6.83
C GLU A 94 -20.30 -8.20 -7.07
N ASP A 95 -20.68 -9.25 -6.34
CA ASP A 95 -20.08 -10.60 -6.45
C ASP A 95 -18.57 -10.56 -6.17
N TRP A 96 -18.21 -9.90 -5.07
CA TRP A 96 -16.89 -9.81 -4.41
C TRP A 96 -15.77 -9.13 -5.19
N VAL A 97 -16.04 -8.68 -6.42
CA VAL A 97 -15.09 -7.95 -7.26
C VAL A 97 -15.78 -6.74 -7.86
N SER A 98 -15.70 -5.61 -7.16
CA SER A 98 -16.39 -4.38 -7.50
C SER A 98 -15.86 -3.76 -8.80
N ASP A 99 -16.69 -3.03 -9.54
CA ASP A 99 -16.24 -2.29 -10.74
C ASP A 99 -15.24 -1.18 -10.37
N HIS A 100 -15.39 -0.61 -9.18
CA HIS A 100 -14.52 0.41 -8.61
C HIS A 100 -14.17 0.06 -7.16
N SER A 101 -13.14 -0.76 -6.95
CA SER A 101 -12.59 -1.01 -5.61
C SER A 101 -12.06 0.28 -5.00
N GLY A 102 -12.40 0.58 -3.75
CA GLY A 102 -12.02 1.83 -3.08
C GLY A 102 -12.83 3.04 -3.54
N ASP A 103 -14.13 2.85 -3.82
CA ASP A 103 -15.04 3.97 -4.08
C ASP A 103 -15.26 4.78 -2.79
N THR A 104 -14.98 6.07 -2.85
CA THR A 104 -15.15 7.00 -1.71
C THR A 104 -16.52 7.01 -1.04
N ARG A 105 -17.56 6.51 -1.73
CA ARG A 105 -18.93 6.39 -1.20
C ARG A 105 -19.07 5.24 -0.19
N TYR A 106 -18.20 4.23 -0.27
CA TYR A 106 -18.25 2.99 0.48
C TYR A 106 -16.91 2.67 1.17
N GLY A 107 -16.87 1.56 1.92
CA GLY A 107 -15.75 1.02 2.71
C GLY A 107 -14.52 1.91 2.92
N ASP A 108 -13.37 1.49 2.41
CA ASP A 108 -12.08 2.16 2.60
C ASP A 108 -11.36 2.47 1.29
N VAL A 109 -10.41 3.42 1.33
CA VAL A 109 -9.68 3.91 0.16
C VAL A 109 -8.17 3.90 0.39
N HIS A 110 -7.43 3.55 -0.68
CA HIS A 110 -5.99 3.76 -0.79
C HIS A 110 -5.76 4.96 -1.72
N TYR A 111 -4.99 5.96 -1.29
CA TYR A 111 -4.70 7.14 -2.12
C TYR A 111 -3.22 7.52 -2.12
N TYR A 112 -2.66 7.62 -3.33
CA TYR A 112 -1.27 8.03 -3.54
C TYR A 112 -1.19 9.05 -4.68
N THR A 113 -0.38 10.10 -4.52
CA THR A 113 -0.09 11.09 -5.57
C THR A 113 1.33 11.61 -5.45
N TYR A 114 1.98 11.82 -6.59
CA TYR A 114 3.38 12.24 -6.67
C TYR A 114 3.61 13.50 -7.51
N ASP A 115 2.57 13.98 -8.17
CA ASP A 115 2.59 15.08 -9.15
C ASP A 115 1.63 16.22 -8.79
N LYS A 116 0.73 16.02 -7.82
CA LYS A 116 -0.23 17.03 -7.39
C LYS A 116 0.30 17.90 -6.23
N PRO A 117 -0.34 19.06 -5.96
CA PRO A 117 0.09 19.95 -4.87
C PRO A 117 -0.22 19.33 -3.49
N LEU A 118 0.79 18.71 -2.88
CA LEU A 118 0.72 18.01 -1.59
C LEU A 118 0.16 18.88 -0.45
N TRP A 119 0.34 20.20 -0.50
CA TRP A 119 -0.17 21.12 0.54
C TRP A 119 -1.57 21.68 0.24
N ASN A 120 -2.26 21.17 -0.78
CA ASN A 120 -3.64 21.53 -1.10
C ASN A 120 -4.60 20.43 -0.65
N TRP A 121 -5.14 20.52 0.57
CA TRP A 121 -6.03 19.49 1.12
C TRP A 121 -7.21 19.09 0.21
N ARG A 122 -7.68 19.98 -0.68
CA ARG A 122 -8.80 19.71 -1.60
C ARG A 122 -8.52 18.65 -2.66
N GLN A 123 -7.25 18.30 -2.88
CA GLN A 123 -6.90 17.28 -3.88
C GLN A 123 -7.14 15.85 -3.38
N TYR A 124 -7.21 15.65 -2.06
CA TYR A 124 -7.38 14.34 -1.45
C TYR A 124 -8.84 13.88 -1.49
N PRO A 125 -9.10 12.59 -1.75
CA PRO A 125 -10.45 12.06 -1.77
C PRO A 125 -11.08 12.08 -0.38
N SER A 126 -12.35 12.45 -0.29
CA SER A 126 -13.14 12.34 0.94
C SER A 126 -13.83 10.98 1.00
N GLY A 127 -13.04 9.92 1.27
CA GLY A 127 -13.55 8.56 1.49
C GLY A 127 -14.21 8.36 2.86
N LYS A 128 -14.86 7.19 3.08
CA LYS A 128 -15.41 6.84 4.39
C LYS A 128 -14.34 6.45 5.41
N PHE A 129 -13.28 5.80 4.93
CA PHE A 129 -12.10 5.44 5.71
C PHE A 129 -10.87 5.44 4.79
N ALA A 130 -9.73 5.96 5.25
CA ALA A 130 -8.46 5.93 4.52
C ALA A 130 -7.52 4.93 5.21
N SER A 131 -7.39 3.74 4.63
CA SER A 131 -6.57 2.64 5.15
C SER A 131 -5.13 2.73 4.67
N GLU A 132 -4.89 3.32 3.50
CA GLU A 132 -3.55 3.63 3.00
C GLU A 132 -3.47 5.00 2.33
N TYR A 133 -2.39 5.71 2.64
CA TYR A 133 -1.92 6.90 1.95
C TYR A 133 -0.49 7.17 2.41
N GLY A 134 0.28 7.86 1.57
CA GLY A 134 1.69 8.04 1.88
C GLY A 134 2.44 8.91 0.89
N TYR A 135 3.54 9.49 1.38
CA TYR A 135 4.55 10.11 0.55
C TYR A 135 5.94 9.59 0.93
N GLN A 136 6.82 9.41 -0.04
CA GLN A 136 8.16 8.84 0.19
C GLN A 136 9.14 9.90 0.73
N SER A 137 10.09 9.49 1.57
CA SER A 137 11.27 10.25 1.96
C SER A 137 12.51 9.37 2.04
N TYR A 138 13.69 9.97 2.14
CA TYR A 138 14.90 9.24 2.50
C TYR A 138 15.00 9.04 4.01
N PRO A 139 15.64 7.94 4.47
CA PRO A 139 16.02 7.78 5.87
C PRO A 139 17.16 8.75 6.25
N SER A 140 17.43 8.87 7.54
CA SER A 140 18.56 9.66 8.06
C SER A 140 19.93 9.18 7.52
N VAL A 141 20.92 10.07 7.47
CA VAL A 141 22.29 9.72 7.05
C VAL A 141 22.88 8.65 7.97
N GLU A 142 22.62 8.73 9.26
CA GLU A 142 23.06 7.75 10.25
C GLU A 142 22.55 6.34 9.92
N THR A 143 21.31 6.23 9.42
CA THR A 143 20.76 4.96 8.95
C THR A 143 21.43 4.48 7.66
N LEU A 144 21.73 5.40 6.73
CA LEU A 144 22.41 5.03 5.48
C LEU A 144 23.83 4.50 5.76
N LEU A 145 24.56 5.13 6.67
CA LEU A 145 25.92 4.75 7.06
C LEU A 145 26.02 3.38 7.75
N THR A 146 24.90 2.78 8.19
CA THR A 146 24.94 1.38 8.68
C THR A 146 25.08 0.36 7.55
N ALA A 147 24.86 0.76 6.30
CA ALA A 147 24.83 -0.14 5.14
C ALA A 147 25.59 0.40 3.91
N LEU A 148 26.15 1.60 3.99
CA LEU A 148 26.87 2.30 2.93
C LEU A 148 28.12 2.97 3.51
N ASN A 149 29.14 3.15 2.69
CA ASN A 149 30.29 3.96 3.06
C ASN A 149 29.96 5.45 2.88
N GLU A 150 30.66 6.33 3.58
CA GLU A 150 30.56 7.79 3.35
C GLU A 150 30.78 8.16 1.88
N SER A 151 31.67 7.43 1.18
CA SER A 151 31.94 7.63 -0.25
C SER A 151 30.76 7.32 -1.18
N ASP A 152 29.79 6.54 -0.70
CA ASP A 152 28.58 6.20 -1.46
C ASP A 152 27.51 7.30 -1.35
N LEU A 153 27.62 8.17 -0.33
CA LEU A 153 26.69 9.25 -0.02
C LEU A 153 27.01 10.50 -0.85
N THR A 154 26.58 10.46 -2.11
CA THR A 154 26.89 11.50 -3.10
C THR A 154 25.65 12.27 -3.54
N PHE A 155 25.86 13.53 -3.96
CA PHE A 155 24.88 14.30 -4.70
C PHE A 155 25.46 14.77 -6.05
N PRO A 156 24.74 14.65 -7.20
CA PRO A 156 23.41 14.03 -7.38
C PRO A 156 23.35 12.59 -6.88
N ILE A 157 22.14 12.08 -6.63
CA ILE A 157 21.93 10.73 -6.10
C ILE A 157 22.72 9.72 -6.94
N GLY A 158 23.73 9.11 -6.31
CA GLY A 158 24.60 8.13 -6.95
C GLY A 158 24.03 6.73 -6.98
N ASP A 159 24.71 5.83 -7.70
CA ASP A 159 24.26 4.45 -7.96
C ASP A 159 23.90 3.66 -6.70
N ALA A 160 24.61 3.87 -5.60
CA ALA A 160 24.36 3.15 -4.34
C ALA A 160 22.99 3.49 -3.72
N LEU A 161 22.58 4.75 -3.81
CA LEU A 161 21.27 5.24 -3.34
C LEU A 161 20.19 4.94 -4.37
N GLU A 162 20.47 5.10 -5.66
CA GLU A 162 19.52 4.76 -6.74
C GLU A 162 19.20 3.27 -6.75
N HIS A 163 20.18 2.39 -6.51
CA HIS A 163 19.94 0.96 -6.36
C HIS A 163 18.96 0.61 -5.23
N ARG A 164 18.88 1.44 -4.19
CA ARG A 164 17.95 1.27 -3.07
C ARG A 164 16.59 1.95 -3.30
N GLN A 165 16.46 2.73 -4.37
CA GLN A 165 15.18 3.31 -4.77
C GLN A 165 14.39 2.26 -5.55
N HIS A 166 13.39 1.67 -4.90
CA HIS A 166 12.53 0.65 -5.52
C HIS A 166 11.17 1.22 -5.99
N HIS A 167 10.91 2.50 -5.79
CA HIS A 167 9.75 3.18 -6.36
C HIS A 167 10.12 3.80 -7.72
N PRO A 168 9.43 3.43 -8.83
CA PRO A 168 9.68 4.02 -10.14
C PRO A 168 9.57 5.54 -10.11
N GLY A 169 10.68 6.23 -10.41
CA GLY A 169 10.72 7.69 -10.37
C GLY A 169 10.70 8.32 -8.96
N GLY A 170 10.86 7.54 -7.90
CA GLY A 170 10.75 8.04 -6.51
C GLY A 170 11.70 9.19 -6.18
N THR A 171 12.97 9.08 -6.58
CA THR A 171 13.95 10.17 -6.44
C THR A 171 13.45 11.45 -7.12
N LYS A 172 12.94 11.32 -8.35
CA LYS A 172 12.42 12.45 -9.14
C LYS A 172 11.18 13.08 -8.49
N SER A 173 10.26 12.27 -7.97
CA SER A 173 9.07 12.72 -7.26
C SER A 173 9.44 13.55 -6.02
N ILE A 174 10.40 13.08 -5.23
CA ILE A 174 10.93 13.81 -4.06
C ILE A 174 11.53 15.16 -4.49
N GLU A 175 12.42 15.17 -5.48
CA GLU A 175 13.05 16.40 -5.97
C GLU A 175 12.01 17.42 -6.49
N ASN A 176 11.01 16.95 -7.23
CA ASN A 176 9.93 17.79 -7.76
C ASN A 176 9.09 18.38 -6.62
N ALA A 177 8.72 17.58 -5.62
CA ALA A 177 7.97 18.05 -4.47
C ALA A 177 8.76 19.07 -3.64
N ILE A 178 10.06 18.85 -3.43
CA ILE A 178 10.92 19.85 -2.78
C ILE A 178 10.92 21.14 -3.61
N GLY A 179 11.10 21.05 -4.93
CA GLY A 179 11.11 22.22 -5.82
C GLY A 179 9.81 23.02 -5.87
N ASN A 180 8.67 22.42 -5.51
CA ASN A 180 7.37 23.10 -5.46
C ASN A 180 7.22 24.01 -4.23
N TYR A 181 7.93 23.73 -3.13
CA TYR A 181 7.73 24.42 -1.84
C TYR A 181 8.99 25.08 -1.28
N PHE A 182 10.16 24.59 -1.68
CA PHE A 182 11.47 25.01 -1.20
C PHE A 182 12.41 25.25 -2.38
N LYS A 183 13.52 25.95 -2.10
CA LYS A 183 14.63 25.98 -3.05
C LYS A 183 15.43 24.69 -2.89
N LEU A 184 15.72 24.03 -4.00
CA LEU A 184 16.64 22.90 -3.97
C LEU A 184 18.00 23.36 -3.43
N PRO A 185 18.69 22.54 -2.63
CA PRO A 185 20.01 22.86 -2.11
C PRO A 185 20.96 23.21 -3.26
N SER A 186 21.75 24.28 -3.09
CA SER A 186 22.58 24.87 -4.16
C SER A 186 24.09 24.72 -3.93
N HIS A 187 24.49 24.18 -2.78
CA HIS A 187 25.86 23.81 -2.45
C HIS A 187 26.21 22.44 -3.07
N GLY A 188 27.46 21.98 -3.00
CA GLY A 188 27.89 20.68 -3.53
C GLY A 188 28.39 19.74 -2.42
N GLY A 189 28.48 18.44 -2.70
CA GLY A 189 29.02 17.45 -1.76
C GLY A 189 27.96 16.86 -0.81
N VAL A 190 28.44 16.25 0.29
CA VAL A 190 27.62 15.53 1.28
C VAL A 190 26.61 16.44 1.96
N ASP A 191 26.98 17.69 2.28
CA ASP A 191 26.09 18.71 2.85
C ASP A 191 24.82 18.89 2.00
N ARG A 192 24.95 18.79 0.67
CA ARG A 192 23.81 18.91 -0.24
C ARG A 192 22.89 17.67 -0.20
N LEU A 193 23.45 16.48 0.02
CA LEU A 193 22.67 15.27 0.20
C LEU A 193 21.94 15.27 1.54
N GLU A 194 22.60 15.72 2.60
CA GLU A 194 21.98 15.92 3.92
C GLU A 194 20.79 16.87 3.84
N ASP A 195 20.94 18.01 3.17
CA ASP A 195 19.84 18.95 2.92
C ASP A 195 18.70 18.31 2.13
N LEU A 196 19.01 17.51 1.10
CA LEU A 196 17.99 16.79 0.31
C LEU A 196 17.22 15.80 1.19
N ILE A 197 17.92 15.01 2.01
CA ILE A 197 17.33 14.04 2.93
C ILE A 197 16.41 14.76 3.91
N TYR A 198 16.90 15.83 4.55
CA TYR A 198 16.12 16.64 5.47
C TYR A 198 14.86 17.21 4.80
N LEU A 199 15.00 17.82 3.62
CA LEU A 199 13.86 18.38 2.91
C LEU A 199 12.86 17.30 2.44
N SER A 200 13.32 16.10 2.08
CA SER A 200 12.43 14.98 1.75
C SER A 200 11.57 14.57 2.94
N GLN A 201 12.15 14.58 4.16
CA GLN A 201 11.43 14.27 5.39
C GLN A 201 10.45 15.38 5.78
N VAL A 202 10.83 16.65 5.57
CA VAL A 202 9.91 17.80 5.75
C VAL A 202 8.73 17.71 4.79
N ILE A 203 8.98 17.41 3.51
CA ILE A 203 7.94 17.22 2.51
C ILE A 203 6.99 16.11 2.90
N GLN A 204 7.51 14.93 3.26
CA GLN A 204 6.70 13.82 3.74
C GLN A 204 5.87 14.22 4.96
N ALA A 205 6.50 14.77 6.00
CA ALA A 205 5.81 15.16 7.24
C ALA A 205 4.68 16.16 6.97
N MET A 206 4.91 17.14 6.09
CA MET A 206 3.89 18.13 5.74
C MET A 206 2.80 17.57 4.82
N ALA A 207 3.13 16.70 3.87
CA ALA A 207 2.15 16.03 3.02
C ALA A 207 1.19 15.20 3.88
N MET A 208 1.74 14.34 4.76
CA MET A 208 0.93 13.51 5.67
C MET A 208 0.09 14.37 6.62
N LYS A 209 0.64 15.46 7.16
CA LYS A 209 -0.10 16.39 8.03
C LYS A 209 -1.25 17.10 7.32
N VAL A 210 -1.15 17.37 6.02
CA VAL A 210 -2.20 18.05 5.26
C VAL A 210 -3.27 17.08 4.76
N GLU A 211 -2.89 15.83 4.50
CA GLU A 211 -3.80 14.76 4.11
C GLU A 211 -4.65 14.22 5.28
N THR A 212 -4.09 14.24 6.50
CA THR A 212 -4.77 13.83 7.76
C THR A 212 -5.60 14.93 8.41
#